data_AF-A0A7J3J081-F1
#
_entry.id   AF-A0A7J3J081-F1
#
_cell.length_a   1.000
_cell.length_b   1.000
_cell.length_c   1.000
_cell.angle_alpha   90.00
_cell.angle_beta   90.00
_cell.angle_gamma   90.00
#
_symmetry.space_group_name_H-M   'P 1'
#
loop_
_entity.id
_entity.type
_entity.pdbx_description
1 polymer ?
#
loop_
_entity_poly.entity_id
_entity_poly.type
_entity_poly.pdbx_seq_one_letter_code
_entity_poly.pdbx_strand_id
1 'polypeptide(L)'
;MLELRSAAALKVSMQWGHLAPSGAPPNELDAESWICDQIYWMFYGSSTLSPVNAYGTYTQLGYVVYVLQYCQSPNNNVDWATVWWVGDFLATGGNPPPFGHLGFYGEQGQNIFDRDIYKYANYYWWPPPNSWWQPIPSKQYFVFIWTCANGGPYWYDSSGNWYNIAGITYPASSPFYPPPTNTNTKYGFFDNPYSYPPSAVGMPLAWTGTAGMSINGYNSPDYGSYCYIGWEAVSPYMVNPTGYDSLQYKWFPYYFYRYALGLDNGPTHHTMKQSLDYVTSKILGPGYTFGNSKLYNGYWVQVTGDGMTGWWYCRMRVFGNGNIVLP
;
A
#
# COMPACT_ATOMS: atom_id res chain seq x y z
N MET A 1 5.10 27.45 14.04
CA MET A 1 4.67 26.93 12.72
C MET A 1 5.89 26.21 12.16
N LEU A 2 5.96 24.88 12.33
CA LEU A 2 7.10 24.10 11.84
C LEU A 2 6.91 23.93 10.33
N GLU A 3 7.86 24.45 9.54
CA GLU A 3 7.90 24.24 8.10
C GLU A 3 7.81 22.75 7.80
N LEU A 4 6.90 22.40 6.89
CA LEU A 4 6.91 21.13 6.16
C LEU A 4 8.26 21.01 5.46
N ARG A 5 9.24 20.40 6.13
CA ARG A 5 10.53 20.10 5.51
C ARG A 5 10.26 19.00 4.50
N SER A 6 10.61 19.23 3.23
CA SER A 6 10.85 18.08 2.35
C SER A 6 11.86 17.20 3.07
N ALA A 7 11.65 15.90 3.08
CA ALA A 7 12.75 15.02 3.46
C ALA A 7 13.83 15.27 2.39
N ALA A 8 14.88 16.01 2.72
CA ALA A 8 16.01 16.19 1.83
C ALA A 8 16.67 14.82 1.68
N ALA A 9 16.29 14.08 0.63
CA ALA A 9 16.80 12.75 0.35
C ALA A 9 17.94 12.80 -0.65
N LEU A 10 19.09 12.28 -0.26
CA LEU A 10 20.19 11.99 -1.17
C LEU A 10 19.88 10.78 -2.05
N LYS A 11 19.00 9.88 -1.57
CA LYS A 11 18.55 8.70 -2.34
C LYS A 11 17.18 8.20 -1.89
N VAL A 12 16.23 8.26 -2.82
CA VAL A 12 14.89 7.66 -2.67
C VAL A 12 14.82 6.39 -3.49
N SER A 13 14.57 5.26 -2.81
CA SER A 13 14.30 3.96 -3.46
C SER A 13 12.83 3.84 -3.82
N MET A 14 12.52 3.32 -5.02
CA MET A 14 11.15 3.09 -5.48
C MET A 14 10.91 1.60 -5.67
N GLN A 15 10.08 0.99 -4.83
CA GLN A 15 9.68 -0.42 -4.92
C GLN A 15 8.32 -0.52 -5.65
N TRP A 16 8.02 -1.56 -6.43
CA TRP A 16 6.83 -1.66 -7.33
C TRP A 16 6.28 -3.08 -7.60
N GLY A 17 5.60 -3.78 -6.70
CA GLY A 17 5.12 -5.14 -7.03
C GLY A 17 4.00 -5.19 -8.09
N HIS A 18 3.96 -6.24 -8.90
CA HIS A 18 2.87 -6.61 -9.83
C HIS A 18 2.49 -8.10 -9.63
N LEU A 19 1.19 -8.43 -9.58
CA LEU A 19 0.70 -9.80 -9.34
C LEU A 19 -0.67 -10.06 -10.00
N ALA A 20 -0.73 -10.99 -10.95
CA ALA A 20 -1.98 -11.43 -11.56
C ALA A 20 -2.15 -12.96 -11.49
N PRO A 21 -2.79 -13.52 -10.45
CA PRO A 21 -3.46 -14.82 -10.53
C PRO A 21 -4.67 -14.79 -11.49
N SER A 22 -5.17 -15.98 -11.80
CA SER A 22 -6.30 -16.21 -12.70
C SER A 22 -7.58 -15.47 -12.27
N GLY A 23 -8.31 -14.90 -13.23
CA GLY A 23 -9.64 -14.31 -13.01
C GLY A 23 -9.74 -12.80 -13.25
N ALA A 24 -8.61 -12.12 -13.50
CA ALA A 24 -8.59 -10.71 -13.86
C ALA A 24 -9.27 -10.45 -15.23
N PRO A 25 -9.86 -9.26 -15.44
CA PRO A 25 -10.42 -8.87 -16.73
C PRO A 25 -9.33 -8.78 -17.82
N PRO A 26 -9.71 -8.86 -19.12
CA PRO A 26 -8.77 -8.69 -20.22
C PRO A 26 -7.97 -7.38 -20.10
N ASN A 27 -6.66 -7.47 -20.39
CA ASN A 27 -5.69 -6.37 -20.34
C ASN A 27 -5.33 -5.84 -18.94
N GLU A 28 -5.78 -6.46 -17.85
CA GLU A 28 -5.39 -6.02 -16.50
C GLU A 28 -3.87 -6.09 -16.32
N LEU A 29 -3.27 -7.23 -16.66
CA LEU A 29 -1.81 -7.45 -16.65
C LEU A 29 -1.05 -6.36 -17.42
N ASP A 30 -1.54 -6.00 -18.61
CA ASP A 30 -0.91 -4.98 -19.46
C ASP A 30 -1.04 -3.59 -18.83
N ALA A 31 -2.21 -3.29 -18.23
CA ALA A 31 -2.45 -2.02 -17.56
C ALA A 31 -1.58 -1.86 -16.31
N GLU A 32 -1.46 -2.92 -15.50
CA GLU A 32 -0.61 -2.95 -14.33
C GLU A 32 0.89 -2.86 -14.70
N SER A 33 1.33 -3.60 -15.73
CA SER A 33 2.69 -3.52 -16.24
C SER A 33 3.02 -2.12 -16.77
N TRP A 34 2.10 -1.52 -17.54
CA TRP A 34 2.24 -0.18 -18.07
C TRP A 34 2.39 0.85 -16.96
N ILE A 35 1.53 0.82 -15.93
CA ILE A 35 1.61 1.83 -14.86
C ILE A 35 2.89 1.69 -14.05
N CYS A 36 3.31 0.47 -13.77
CA CYS A 36 4.58 0.19 -13.15
C CYS A 36 5.72 0.84 -13.95
N ASP A 37 5.80 0.60 -15.26
CA ASP A 37 6.82 1.19 -16.13
C ASP A 37 6.78 2.73 -16.11
N GLN A 38 5.59 3.32 -16.20
CA GLN A 38 5.46 4.78 -16.14
C GLN A 38 5.99 5.38 -14.83
N ILE A 39 5.62 4.80 -13.69
CA ILE A 39 6.11 5.29 -12.40
C ILE A 39 7.62 5.09 -12.30
N TYR A 40 8.16 3.94 -12.74
CA TYR A 40 9.60 3.71 -12.78
C TYR A 40 10.34 4.84 -13.52
N TRP A 41 9.89 5.21 -14.72
CA TRP A 41 10.53 6.26 -15.51
C TRP A 41 10.44 7.66 -14.88
N MET A 42 9.42 7.93 -14.06
CA MET A 42 9.33 9.19 -13.30
C MET A 42 10.45 9.31 -12.26
N PHE A 43 10.89 8.19 -11.67
CA PHE A 43 12.00 8.17 -10.70
C PHE A 43 13.36 8.02 -11.38
N TYR A 44 13.46 7.27 -12.48
CA TYR A 44 14.73 7.02 -13.19
C TYR A 44 15.38 8.29 -13.75
N GLY A 45 14.58 9.24 -14.23
CA GLY A 45 15.05 10.48 -14.85
C GLY A 45 15.55 11.55 -13.86
N SER A 46 15.49 11.30 -12.55
CA SER A 46 15.89 12.28 -11.53
C SER A 46 17.35 12.09 -11.09
N SER A 47 18.05 13.18 -10.82
CA SER A 47 19.42 13.14 -10.28
C SER A 47 19.47 12.84 -8.77
N THR A 48 18.35 12.96 -8.07
CA THR A 48 18.23 12.72 -6.61
C THR A 48 17.40 11.49 -6.26
N LEU A 49 16.57 11.01 -7.19
CA LEU A 49 15.79 9.79 -7.03
C LEU A 49 16.51 8.65 -7.74
N SER A 50 16.62 7.50 -7.09
CA SER A 50 17.25 6.33 -7.68
C SER A 50 16.24 5.20 -7.61
N PRO A 51 15.63 4.78 -8.73
CA PRO A 51 14.79 3.61 -8.72
C PRO A 51 15.67 2.39 -8.45
N VAL A 52 15.80 2.06 -7.17
CA VAL A 52 16.34 0.78 -6.74
C VAL A 52 15.15 -0.16 -6.76
N ASN A 53 15.31 -1.30 -7.43
CA ASN A 53 14.29 -2.32 -7.63
C ASN A 53 13.40 -2.03 -8.84
N ALA A 54 13.83 -2.51 -10.02
CA ALA A 54 12.99 -2.67 -11.18
C ALA A 54 12.53 -4.17 -11.30
N TYR A 55 11.50 -4.64 -10.57
CA TYR A 55 10.74 -5.87 -10.84
C TYR A 55 10.50 -6.08 -12.35
N GLY A 56 10.62 -7.34 -12.77
CA GLY A 56 10.03 -7.77 -14.03
C GLY A 56 8.52 -7.91 -13.91
N THR A 57 7.92 -8.65 -14.85
CA THR A 57 6.47 -8.91 -14.93
C THR A 57 5.87 -9.57 -13.68
N TYR A 58 6.67 -10.12 -12.76
CA TYR A 58 6.18 -10.83 -11.58
C TYR A 58 7.03 -10.56 -10.33
N THR A 59 6.37 -10.55 -9.17
CA THR A 59 7.00 -10.28 -7.87
C THR A 59 7.30 -11.56 -7.11
N GLN A 60 8.55 -11.71 -6.68
CA GLN A 60 9.05 -12.83 -5.90
C GLN A 60 9.47 -12.36 -4.51
N LEU A 61 9.04 -13.05 -3.43
CA LEU A 61 9.39 -12.70 -2.05
C LEU A 61 10.91 -12.53 -1.86
N GLY A 62 11.73 -13.42 -2.43
CA GLY A 62 13.18 -13.34 -2.28
C GLY A 62 13.76 -12.02 -2.79
N TYR A 63 13.18 -11.46 -3.85
CA TYR A 63 13.60 -10.19 -4.43
C TYR A 63 13.09 -8.99 -3.63
N VAL A 64 11.84 -9.04 -3.15
CA VAL A 64 11.27 -8.05 -2.22
C VAL A 64 12.16 -7.92 -0.99
N VAL A 65 12.52 -9.06 -0.40
CA VAL A 65 13.43 -9.16 0.74
C VAL A 65 14.80 -8.54 0.43
N TYR A 66 15.39 -8.90 -0.71
CA TYR A 66 16.67 -8.34 -1.14
C TYR A 66 16.65 -6.81 -1.23
N VAL A 67 15.58 -6.25 -1.78
CA VAL A 67 15.43 -4.80 -1.96
C VAL A 67 15.21 -4.10 -0.64
N LEU A 68 14.36 -4.65 0.22
CA LEU A 68 14.16 -4.13 1.56
C LEU A 68 15.51 -4.09 2.31
N GLN A 69 16.29 -5.18 2.25
CA GLN A 69 17.63 -5.23 2.84
C GLN A 69 18.63 -4.28 2.19
N TYR A 70 18.53 -4.04 0.88
CA TYR A 70 19.31 -3.00 0.21
C TYR A 70 19.00 -1.63 0.80
N CYS A 71 17.72 -1.30 0.97
CA CYS A 71 17.31 -0.02 1.55
C CYS A 71 17.80 0.10 3.00
N GLN A 72 17.66 -0.97 3.78
CA GLN A 72 18.02 -1.02 5.18
C GLN A 72 19.53 -1.03 5.45
N SER A 73 20.33 -1.49 4.49
CA SER A 73 21.78 -1.52 4.60
C SER A 73 22.36 -0.13 4.92
N PRO A 74 23.21 0.00 5.95
CA PRO A 74 23.89 1.26 6.25
C PRO A 74 24.88 1.68 5.15
N ASN A 75 25.34 0.74 4.32
CA ASN A 75 26.36 1.00 3.29
C ASN A 75 25.77 1.59 1.99
N ASN A 76 24.46 1.53 1.80
CA ASN A 76 23.83 1.94 0.54
C ASN A 76 23.36 3.40 0.52
N ASN A 77 23.53 4.13 1.64
CA ASN A 77 23.13 5.52 1.82
C ASN A 77 21.69 5.79 1.33
N VAL A 78 20.80 4.81 1.50
CA VAL A 78 19.37 5.01 1.26
C VAL A 78 18.82 5.73 2.46
N ASP A 79 18.16 6.82 2.15
CA ASP A 79 17.85 7.89 3.05
C ASP A 79 16.37 7.74 3.44
N TRP A 80 15.52 7.56 2.42
CA TRP A 80 14.13 7.13 2.53
C TRP A 80 13.75 6.23 1.35
N ALA A 81 12.66 5.49 1.47
CA ALA A 81 12.09 4.64 0.43
C ALA A 81 10.60 4.96 0.24
N THR A 82 10.17 4.93 -1.02
CA THR A 82 8.78 4.89 -1.43
C THR A 82 8.45 3.54 -2.05
N VAL A 83 7.21 3.10 -1.86
CA VAL A 83 6.71 1.84 -2.39
C VAL A 83 5.45 2.14 -3.19
N TRP A 84 5.41 1.62 -4.40
CA TRP A 84 4.23 1.32 -5.19
C TRP A 84 4.01 -0.19 -5.14
N TRP A 85 2.76 -0.61 -5.25
CA TRP A 85 2.44 -2.01 -5.46
C TRP A 85 1.09 -2.11 -6.11
N VAL A 86 0.93 -3.04 -7.04
CA VAL A 86 -0.34 -3.42 -7.64
C VAL A 86 -0.43 -4.94 -7.76
N GLY A 87 -1.65 -5.47 -7.77
CA GLY A 87 -1.92 -6.87 -8.10
C GLY A 87 -2.97 -7.48 -7.19
N ASP A 88 -2.97 -8.81 -7.09
CA ASP A 88 -4.00 -9.51 -6.32
C ASP A 88 -3.58 -9.88 -4.90
N PHE A 89 -4.62 -9.90 -4.07
CA PHE A 89 -4.57 -10.18 -2.66
C PHE A 89 -4.68 -11.69 -2.38
N LEU A 90 -3.79 -12.23 -1.55
CA LEU A 90 -3.86 -13.61 -1.08
C LEU A 90 -4.57 -13.67 0.27
N ALA A 91 -5.80 -14.16 0.26
CA ALA A 91 -6.49 -14.58 1.47
C ALA A 91 -5.76 -15.78 2.11
N THR A 92 -5.24 -15.62 3.33
CA THR A 92 -4.81 -16.77 4.14
C THR A 92 -5.61 -16.85 5.43
N GLY A 93 -5.72 -18.02 6.04
CA GLY A 93 -6.55 -18.23 7.24
C GLY A 93 -7.81 -19.03 6.95
N GLY A 94 -8.04 -20.06 7.78
CA GLY A 94 -9.16 -20.99 7.69
C GLY A 94 -10.46 -20.45 8.29
N ASN A 95 -11.43 -21.35 8.45
CA ASN A 95 -12.80 -21.09 8.90
C ASN A 95 -12.86 -20.34 10.27
N PRO A 96 -13.70 -19.30 10.43
CA PRO A 96 -14.65 -18.80 9.44
C PRO A 96 -14.01 -17.96 8.33
N PRO A 97 -14.34 -18.25 7.05
CA PRO A 97 -14.21 -17.25 6.02
C PRO A 97 -14.96 -15.98 6.42
N PRO A 98 -14.58 -14.81 5.89
CA PRO A 98 -13.52 -14.59 4.94
C PRO A 98 -12.35 -13.87 5.62
N PHE A 99 -11.18 -14.51 5.55
CA PHE A 99 -9.84 -13.92 5.66
C PHE A 99 -9.23 -13.79 7.04
N GLY A 100 -8.04 -14.36 7.16
CA GLY A 100 -6.97 -14.03 8.08
C GLY A 100 -5.78 -13.38 7.37
N HIS A 101 -4.63 -13.29 8.06
CA HIS A 101 -3.32 -12.73 7.66
C HIS A 101 -3.15 -12.44 6.15
N LEU A 102 -2.87 -11.19 5.83
CA LEU A 102 -3.17 -10.62 4.52
C LEU A 102 -1.86 -10.47 3.75
N GLY A 103 -1.58 -11.45 2.89
CA GLY A 103 -0.42 -11.42 2.01
C GLY A 103 -0.77 -10.91 0.61
N PHE A 104 0.26 -10.63 -0.18
CA PHE A 104 0.13 -10.54 -1.62
C PHE A 104 0.46 -11.90 -2.23
N TYR A 105 -0.20 -12.24 -3.34
CA TYR A 105 0.27 -13.36 -4.14
C TYR A 105 1.74 -13.17 -4.52
N GLY A 106 2.46 -14.23 -4.83
CA GLY A 106 3.81 -14.13 -5.37
C GLY A 106 3.97 -15.10 -6.52
N GLU A 107 4.93 -14.81 -7.39
CA GLU A 107 5.28 -15.75 -8.45
C GLU A 107 5.73 -17.08 -7.83
N GLN A 108 5.31 -18.21 -8.42
CA GLN A 108 5.72 -19.55 -8.00
C GLN A 108 5.47 -19.83 -6.50
N GLY A 109 4.42 -19.24 -5.93
CA GLY A 109 4.06 -19.41 -4.53
C GLY A 109 4.92 -18.63 -3.54
N GLN A 110 5.79 -17.73 -4.02
CA GLN A 110 6.60 -16.84 -3.17
C GLN A 110 5.80 -15.64 -2.68
N ASN A 111 4.71 -15.92 -1.97
CA ASN A 111 3.76 -14.92 -1.47
C ASN A 111 4.42 -13.97 -0.47
N ILE A 112 3.91 -12.74 -0.41
CA ILE A 112 4.49 -11.66 0.37
C ILE A 112 3.62 -11.37 1.57
N PHE A 113 4.07 -11.76 2.76
CA PHE A 113 3.33 -11.58 4.01
C PHE A 113 3.84 -10.39 4.80
N ASP A 114 2.93 -9.71 5.50
CA ASP A 114 3.20 -8.65 6.47
C ASP A 114 4.28 -9.03 7.52
N ARG A 115 4.36 -10.29 8.00
CA ARG A 115 5.44 -10.74 8.91
C ARG A 115 6.82 -10.65 8.28
N ASP A 116 6.93 -10.99 6.99
CA ASP A 116 8.17 -10.93 6.25
C ASP A 116 8.50 -9.47 5.96
N ILE A 117 7.52 -8.70 5.47
CA ILE A 117 7.67 -7.26 5.25
C ILE A 117 8.14 -6.55 6.52
N TYR A 118 7.50 -6.78 7.67
CA TYR A 118 7.87 -6.13 8.92
C TYR A 118 9.33 -6.38 9.28
N LYS A 119 9.73 -7.65 9.21
CA LYS A 119 11.10 -8.08 9.47
C LYS A 119 12.10 -7.37 8.56
N TYR A 120 11.89 -7.37 7.25
CA TYR A 120 12.87 -6.84 6.31
C TYR A 120 12.78 -5.32 6.09
N ALA A 121 11.63 -4.69 6.36
CA ALA A 121 11.44 -3.24 6.24
C ALA A 121 11.92 -2.47 7.48
N ASN A 122 11.98 -3.11 8.65
CA ASN A 122 12.31 -2.46 9.93
C ASN A 122 13.61 -2.97 10.55
N TYR A 123 14.23 -4.01 9.99
CA TYR A 123 15.48 -4.58 10.46
C TYR A 123 16.43 -4.85 9.30
N TYR A 124 17.73 -4.78 9.59
CA TYR A 124 18.78 -5.21 8.69
C TYR A 124 19.40 -6.54 9.18
N TRP A 125 19.52 -7.52 8.30
CA TRP A 125 20.19 -8.78 8.56
C TRP A 125 21.67 -8.67 8.21
N TRP A 126 22.52 -8.79 9.22
CA TRP A 126 23.95 -8.94 9.03
C TRP A 126 24.24 -10.38 8.61
N PRO A 127 24.79 -10.64 7.42
CA PRO A 127 25.18 -11.98 7.01
C PRO A 127 26.41 -12.46 7.81
N PRO A 128 26.76 -13.77 7.71
CA PRO A 128 27.95 -14.33 8.35
C PRO A 128 29.21 -13.46 8.17
N PRO A 129 30.13 -13.46 9.15
CA PRO A 129 30.23 -14.42 10.26
C PRO A 129 29.34 -14.10 11.48
N ASN A 130 28.88 -12.87 11.63
CA ASN A 130 28.04 -12.45 12.76
C ASN A 130 26.59 -12.35 12.27
N SER A 131 25.93 -13.49 12.11
CA SER A 131 24.54 -13.54 11.66
C SER A 131 23.58 -12.98 12.73
N TRP A 132 23.10 -11.74 12.58
CA TRP A 132 22.14 -11.14 13.52
C TRP A 132 21.25 -10.06 12.89
N TRP A 133 20.11 -9.80 13.53
CA TRP A 133 19.15 -8.77 13.13
C TRP A 133 19.40 -7.45 13.86
N GLN A 134 19.63 -6.37 13.13
CA GLN A 134 19.74 -5.03 13.68
C GLN A 134 18.42 -4.26 13.48
N PRO A 135 17.76 -3.78 14.55
CA PRO A 135 16.64 -2.86 14.41
C PRO A 135 17.15 -1.54 13.84
N ILE A 136 16.40 -0.99 12.90
CA ILE A 136 16.65 0.32 12.34
C ILE A 136 15.32 1.06 12.22
N PRO A 137 15.32 2.40 12.27
CA PRO A 137 14.14 3.16 11.90
C PRO A 137 13.68 2.75 10.49
N SER A 138 12.39 2.45 10.33
CA SER A 138 11.84 2.15 9.00
C SER A 138 12.20 3.29 8.05
N LYS A 139 12.85 2.94 6.94
CA LYS A 139 13.09 3.88 5.84
C LYS A 139 11.87 4.03 4.94
N GLN A 140 10.81 3.24 5.15
CA GLN A 140 9.59 3.28 4.34
C GLN A 140 8.78 4.53 4.70
N TYR A 141 9.03 5.59 3.95
CA TYR A 141 8.47 6.91 4.18
C TYR A 141 7.10 7.07 3.53
N PHE A 142 6.93 6.50 2.34
CA PHE A 142 5.66 6.50 1.64
C PHE A 142 5.38 5.14 1.04
N VAL A 143 4.18 4.62 1.24
CA VAL A 143 3.77 3.32 0.73
C VAL A 143 2.41 3.47 0.09
N PHE A 144 2.30 3.18 -1.20
CA PHE A 144 1.07 3.19 -1.95
C PHE A 144 0.83 1.82 -2.57
N ILE A 145 -0.18 1.13 -2.08
CA ILE A 145 -0.52 -0.22 -2.49
C ILE A 145 -1.93 -0.21 -3.10
N TRP A 146 -2.00 -0.41 -4.41
CA TRP A 146 -3.23 -0.62 -5.17
C TRP A 146 -3.57 -2.10 -5.27
N THR A 147 -3.91 -2.68 -4.13
CA THR A 147 -4.51 -4.01 -4.03
C THR A 147 -5.30 -4.08 -2.72
N CYS A 148 -6.04 -5.17 -2.48
CA CYS A 148 -6.92 -5.39 -1.33
C CYS A 148 -6.16 -5.53 0.02
N ALA A 149 -5.23 -4.62 0.32
CA ALA A 149 -4.09 -4.83 1.20
C ALA A 149 -4.29 -4.49 2.68
N ASN A 150 -5.37 -3.79 3.08
CA ASN A 150 -5.43 -3.24 4.44
C ASN A 150 -6.11 -4.11 5.48
N GLY A 151 -6.76 -5.20 5.07
CA GLY A 151 -7.69 -5.80 6.01
C GLY A 151 -8.76 -6.61 5.35
N GLY A 152 -8.76 -7.92 5.56
CA GLY A 152 -10.00 -8.65 5.73
C GLY A 152 -10.61 -8.36 7.12
N PRO A 153 -11.87 -8.75 7.35
CA PRO A 153 -12.56 -8.57 8.62
C PRO A 153 -11.95 -9.39 9.76
N TYR A 154 -11.08 -10.36 9.51
CA TYR A 154 -10.34 -11.02 10.58
C TYR A 154 -8.83 -10.99 10.39
N TRP A 155 -8.14 -10.79 11.50
CA TRP A 155 -6.71 -11.03 11.61
C TRP A 155 -6.50 -12.21 12.56
N TYR A 156 -5.50 -13.05 12.29
CA TYR A 156 -5.11 -14.10 13.22
C TYR A 156 -3.69 -13.89 13.71
N ASP A 157 -3.45 -14.30 14.94
CA ASP A 157 -2.11 -14.40 15.51
C ASP A 157 -1.50 -15.78 15.21
N SER A 158 -0.20 -15.93 15.46
CA SER A 158 0.55 -17.17 15.28
C SER A 158 0.01 -18.34 16.11
N SER A 159 -0.83 -18.07 17.11
CA SER A 159 -1.51 -19.08 17.94
C SER A 159 -2.86 -19.53 17.36
N GLY A 160 -3.30 -18.94 16.26
CA GLY A 160 -4.58 -19.25 15.60
C GLY A 160 -5.79 -18.55 16.24
N ASN A 161 -5.59 -17.57 17.12
CA ASN A 161 -6.70 -16.77 17.64
C ASN A 161 -7.15 -15.75 16.60
N TRP A 162 -8.45 -15.48 16.55
CA TRP A 162 -9.07 -14.58 15.59
C TRP A 162 -9.51 -13.26 16.23
N TYR A 163 -9.20 -12.16 15.57
CA TYR A 163 -9.58 -10.81 15.96
C TYR A 163 -10.44 -10.20 14.87
N ASN A 164 -11.72 -9.94 15.19
CA ASN A 164 -12.63 -9.25 14.29
C ASN A 164 -12.28 -7.76 14.23
N ILE A 165 -12.06 -7.25 13.02
CA ILE A 165 -11.74 -5.87 12.72
C ILE A 165 -13.07 -5.15 12.45
N ALA A 166 -13.67 -4.63 13.52
CA ALA A 166 -14.98 -4.00 13.51
C ALA A 166 -15.17 -2.94 12.39
N GLY A 167 -16.12 -3.20 11.50
CA GLY A 167 -16.54 -2.30 10.43
C GLY A 167 -15.73 -2.38 9.13
N ILE A 168 -14.82 -3.35 9.01
CA ILE A 168 -14.52 -3.96 7.70
C ILE A 168 -15.64 -4.96 7.40
N THR A 169 -16.20 -4.89 6.20
CA THR A 169 -17.42 -5.64 5.87
C THR A 169 -17.13 -7.09 5.49
N TYR A 170 -18.06 -7.98 5.85
CA TYR A 170 -18.22 -9.30 5.23
C TYR A 170 -18.86 -9.16 3.85
N PRO A 171 -18.76 -10.20 2.98
CA PRO A 171 -19.58 -10.25 1.79
C PRO A 171 -21.05 -10.26 2.21
N ALA A 172 -21.76 -9.18 1.90
CA ALA A 172 -23.19 -9.06 2.14
C ALA A 172 -23.97 -9.67 0.97
N SER A 173 -25.18 -10.16 1.24
CA SER A 173 -26.10 -10.60 0.18
C SER A 173 -26.61 -9.43 -0.68
N SER A 174 -26.65 -8.21 -0.10
CA SER A 174 -27.00 -6.98 -0.80
C SER A 174 -26.34 -5.75 -0.15
N PRO A 175 -26.17 -4.64 -0.89
CA PRO A 175 -25.77 -3.35 -0.32
C PRO A 175 -26.76 -2.88 0.75
N PHE A 176 -26.25 -2.22 1.79
CA PHE A 176 -27.08 -1.60 2.81
C PHE A 176 -26.57 -0.20 3.21
N TYR A 177 -27.48 0.59 3.77
CA TYR A 177 -27.27 2.01 4.11
C TYR A 177 -27.83 2.32 5.52
N PRO A 178 -27.08 3.03 6.39
CA PRO A 178 -25.74 3.56 6.14
C PRO A 178 -24.68 2.45 5.98
N PRO A 179 -23.61 2.68 5.22
CA PRO A 179 -22.55 1.71 5.08
C PRO A 179 -21.84 1.49 6.43
N PRO A 180 -21.18 0.34 6.62
CA PRO A 180 -20.47 0.04 7.86
C PRO A 180 -19.43 1.09 8.23
N THR A 181 -19.47 1.52 9.50
CA THR A 181 -18.47 2.39 10.08
C THR A 181 -17.35 1.55 10.67
N ASN A 182 -16.14 1.66 10.11
CA ASN A 182 -14.94 1.07 10.69
C ASN A 182 -14.49 1.90 11.88
N THR A 183 -14.72 1.37 13.08
CA THR A 183 -14.33 2.00 14.34
C THR A 183 -12.91 1.62 14.76
N ASN A 184 -12.18 0.81 13.97
CA ASN A 184 -10.83 0.45 14.34
C ASN A 184 -9.91 1.65 14.31
N THR A 185 -9.20 1.79 15.42
CA THR A 185 -8.15 2.79 15.59
C THR A 185 -6.77 2.25 15.23
N LYS A 186 -6.68 1.00 14.75
CA LYS A 186 -5.42 0.31 14.43
C LYS A 186 -5.61 -0.57 13.20
N TYR A 187 -4.62 -0.56 12.31
CA TYR A 187 -4.56 -1.41 11.10
C TYR A 187 -3.38 -2.40 11.15
N GLY A 188 -3.01 -2.81 12.37
CA GLY A 188 -2.09 -3.90 12.65
C GLY A 188 -1.86 -4.13 14.15
N PHE A 189 -1.25 -5.26 14.52
CA PHE A 189 -0.75 -5.55 15.87
C PHE A 189 0.52 -6.40 15.86
N PHE A 190 1.28 -6.37 16.96
CA PHE A 190 2.40 -7.29 17.17
C PHE A 190 1.86 -8.63 17.67
N ASP A 191 2.00 -9.65 16.85
CA ASP A 191 1.58 -11.03 17.15
C ASP A 191 2.52 -11.66 18.18
N ASN A 192 3.83 -11.58 17.94
CA ASN A 192 4.84 -12.01 18.89
C ASN A 192 5.85 -10.87 19.12
N PRO A 193 5.67 -10.04 20.16
CA PRO A 193 6.61 -8.97 20.48
C PRO A 193 7.94 -9.48 21.05
N TYR A 194 8.02 -10.75 21.43
CA TYR A 194 9.20 -11.38 22.03
C TYR A 194 10.08 -12.11 21.01
N SER A 195 9.61 -12.32 19.77
CA SER A 195 10.48 -12.81 18.71
C SER A 195 11.44 -11.73 18.25
N TYR A 196 12.55 -12.13 17.64
CA TYR A 196 13.55 -11.20 17.16
C TYR A 196 13.93 -11.48 15.69
N PRO A 197 13.40 -10.69 14.74
CA PRO A 197 12.49 -9.54 14.91
C PRO A 197 11.08 -9.92 15.39
N PRO A 198 10.31 -8.97 15.97
CA PRO A 198 8.90 -9.19 16.30
C PRO A 198 8.08 -9.64 15.08
N SER A 199 7.09 -10.48 15.32
CA SER A 199 6.06 -10.81 14.32
C SER A 199 4.98 -9.74 14.35
N ALA A 200 4.58 -9.25 13.17
CA ALA A 200 3.52 -8.25 13.02
C ALA A 200 2.41 -8.75 12.08
N VAL A 201 1.21 -8.29 12.34
CA VAL A 201 0.01 -8.51 11.52
C VAL A 201 -0.51 -7.16 11.04
N GLY A 202 -0.91 -7.09 9.77
CA GLY A 202 -1.42 -5.91 9.09
C GLY A 202 -0.35 -5.22 8.26
N MET A 203 -0.59 -5.14 6.94
CA MET A 203 0.33 -4.48 5.99
C MET A 203 0.69 -3.04 6.37
N PRO A 204 -0.25 -2.18 6.84
CA PRO A 204 0.11 -0.84 7.29
C PRO A 204 1.16 -0.84 8.41
N LEU A 205 0.99 -1.68 9.45
CA LEU A 205 1.98 -1.83 10.52
C LEU A 205 3.30 -2.42 9.99
N ALA A 206 3.21 -3.45 9.14
CA ALA A 206 4.39 -4.13 8.63
C ALA A 206 5.33 -3.19 7.87
N TRP A 207 4.78 -2.38 6.98
CA TRP A 207 5.58 -1.46 6.18
C TRP A 207 6.11 -0.28 6.99
N THR A 208 5.28 0.33 7.83
CA THR A 208 5.65 1.57 8.54
C THR A 208 6.39 1.34 9.86
N GLY A 209 6.29 0.13 10.42
CA GLY A 209 6.91 -0.21 11.69
C GLY A 209 6.15 0.29 12.93
N THR A 210 5.02 0.97 12.75
CA THR A 210 4.29 1.61 13.85
C THR A 210 2.80 1.28 13.84
N ALA A 211 2.25 1.00 15.03
CA ALA A 211 0.81 0.81 15.24
C ALA A 211 0.10 2.12 15.64
N GLY A 212 0.85 3.21 15.82
CA GLY A 212 0.37 4.50 16.31
C GLY A 212 -0.02 5.49 15.21
N MET A 213 -0.29 5.01 14.00
CA MET A 213 -0.61 5.85 12.85
C MET A 213 -2.02 6.44 12.98
N SER A 214 -2.21 7.67 12.50
CA SER A 214 -3.55 8.19 12.24
C SER A 214 -4.30 7.28 11.27
N ILE A 215 -5.55 6.95 11.60
CA ILE A 215 -6.43 6.17 10.72
C ILE A 215 -7.05 7.01 9.59
N ASN A 216 -6.86 8.33 9.64
CA ASN A 216 -7.39 9.29 8.69
C ASN A 216 -6.31 10.30 8.35
N GLY A 217 -5.18 9.81 7.83
CA GLY A 217 -4.03 10.64 7.49
C GLY A 217 -4.32 11.71 6.44
N TYR A 218 -5.44 11.59 5.72
CA TYR A 218 -5.91 12.61 4.77
C TYR A 218 -6.53 13.85 5.45
N ASN A 219 -7.49 13.68 6.37
CA ASN A 219 -8.17 14.80 7.04
C ASN A 219 -7.57 15.14 8.41
N SER A 220 -6.91 14.19 9.06
CA SER A 220 -6.27 14.33 10.37
C SER A 220 -4.89 13.67 10.35
N PRO A 221 -3.94 14.19 9.54
CA PRO A 221 -2.56 13.69 9.49
C PRO A 221 -1.91 13.73 10.87
N ASP A 222 -1.16 12.68 11.20
CA ASP A 222 -0.26 12.75 12.36
C ASP A 222 1.06 13.46 11.99
N TYR A 223 2.00 13.51 12.95
CA TYR A 223 3.31 14.14 12.79
C TYR A 223 4.41 13.14 12.38
N GLY A 224 4.04 11.91 12.02
CA GLY A 224 4.98 10.86 11.64
C GLY A 224 5.68 11.14 10.31
N SER A 225 6.83 10.50 10.12
CA SER A 225 7.57 10.47 8.86
C SER A 225 7.20 9.22 8.04
N TYR A 226 5.90 8.94 7.95
CA TYR A 226 5.37 7.79 7.25
C TYR A 226 3.96 8.11 6.73
N CYS A 227 3.63 7.59 5.56
CA CYS A 227 2.26 7.54 5.06
C CYS A 227 2.06 6.24 4.31
N TYR A 228 0.94 5.59 4.59
CA TYR A 228 0.52 4.38 3.90
C TYR A 228 -0.83 4.65 3.24
N ILE A 229 -0.95 4.34 1.96
CA ILE A 229 -2.18 4.38 1.18
C ILE A 229 -2.48 2.99 0.66
N GLY A 230 -3.69 2.50 0.87
CA GLY A 230 -4.15 1.24 0.29
C GLY A 230 -5.64 1.04 0.41
N TRP A 231 -6.14 -0.17 0.13
CA TRP A 231 -7.58 -0.44 0.10
C TRP A 231 -8.07 -1.26 1.29
N GLU A 232 -9.17 -0.81 1.90
CA GLU A 232 -10.05 -1.63 2.73
C GLU A 232 -10.97 -2.43 1.81
N ALA A 233 -10.96 -3.76 1.98
CA ALA A 233 -11.56 -4.72 1.04
C ALA A 233 -11.00 -4.57 -0.39
N VAL A 234 -11.84 -4.68 -1.42
CA VAL A 234 -11.40 -4.88 -2.81
C VAL A 234 -11.09 -3.58 -3.54
N SER A 235 -9.92 -3.47 -4.15
CA SER A 235 -9.59 -2.39 -5.08
C SER A 235 -10.27 -2.60 -6.44
N PRO A 236 -10.67 -1.53 -7.16
CA PRO A 236 -11.04 -1.67 -8.56
C PRO A 236 -9.83 -2.06 -9.40
N TYR A 237 -10.05 -2.95 -10.37
CA TYR A 237 -9.08 -3.27 -11.41
C TYR A 237 -8.60 -2.02 -12.14
N MET A 238 -7.34 -2.00 -12.55
CA MET A 238 -6.69 -0.93 -13.28
C MET A 238 -7.37 -0.62 -14.61
N VAL A 239 -7.94 -1.64 -15.28
CA VAL A 239 -8.70 -1.45 -16.54
C VAL A 239 -10.12 -0.95 -16.33
N ASN A 240 -10.65 -0.98 -15.10
CA ASN A 240 -12.02 -0.56 -14.85
C ASN A 240 -12.18 0.93 -15.20
N PRO A 241 -13.29 1.31 -15.87
CA PRO A 241 -13.58 2.70 -16.14
C PRO A 241 -13.87 3.46 -14.85
N THR A 242 -13.42 4.71 -14.79
CA THR A 242 -13.71 5.59 -13.66
C THR A 242 -15.14 6.14 -13.71
N GLY A 243 -15.69 6.21 -14.93
CA GLY A 243 -16.96 6.85 -15.27
C GLY A 243 -16.81 8.28 -15.82
N TYR A 244 -15.58 8.74 -16.04
CA TYR A 244 -15.28 10.11 -16.49
C TYR A 244 -14.22 10.10 -17.61
N ASP A 245 -14.45 10.86 -18.69
CA ASP A 245 -13.55 11.02 -19.85
C ASP A 245 -12.96 9.72 -20.41
N SER A 246 -13.70 8.62 -20.32
CA SER A 246 -13.23 7.27 -20.72
C SER A 246 -11.92 6.83 -20.03
N LEU A 247 -11.58 7.45 -18.90
CA LEU A 247 -10.39 7.10 -18.13
C LEU A 247 -10.60 5.79 -17.36
N GLN A 248 -9.50 5.06 -17.21
CA GLN A 248 -9.39 3.84 -16.41
C GLN A 248 -8.65 4.13 -15.09
N TYR A 249 -8.78 3.25 -14.10
CA TYR A 249 -8.11 3.42 -12.81
C TYR A 249 -6.59 3.37 -12.85
N LYS A 250 -5.97 2.77 -13.87
CA LYS A 250 -4.50 2.84 -14.08
C LYS A 250 -3.96 4.27 -14.11
N TRP A 251 -4.79 5.23 -14.51
CA TRP A 251 -4.41 6.65 -14.53
C TRP A 251 -4.38 7.28 -13.14
N PHE A 252 -4.99 6.65 -12.12
CA PHE A 252 -4.95 7.16 -10.76
C PHE A 252 -3.50 7.23 -10.25
N PRO A 253 -2.80 6.10 -10.04
CA PRO A 253 -1.41 6.16 -9.60
C PRO A 253 -0.50 6.95 -10.56
N TYR A 254 -0.79 6.96 -11.87
CA TYR A 254 -0.03 7.75 -12.85
C TYR A 254 -0.04 9.24 -12.52
N TYR A 255 -1.24 9.84 -12.46
CA TYR A 255 -1.36 11.28 -12.18
C TYR A 255 -1.04 11.60 -10.72
N PHE A 256 -1.26 10.66 -9.80
CA PHE A 256 -0.84 10.82 -8.42
C PHE A 256 0.68 11.06 -8.32
N TYR A 257 1.50 10.18 -8.90
CA TYR A 257 2.96 10.33 -8.82
C TYR A 257 3.47 11.51 -9.63
N ARG A 258 2.88 11.80 -10.80
CA ARG A 258 3.24 13.01 -11.56
C ARG A 258 3.04 14.28 -10.76
N TYR A 259 1.92 14.40 -10.06
CA TYR A 259 1.65 15.59 -9.24
C TYR A 259 2.50 15.60 -7.96
N ALA A 260 2.69 14.45 -7.30
CA ALA A 260 3.53 14.34 -6.12
C ALA A 260 4.98 14.79 -6.39
N LEU A 261 5.49 14.50 -7.60
CA LEU A 261 6.83 14.86 -8.07
C LEU A 261 6.88 16.20 -8.83
N GLY A 262 5.81 16.99 -8.87
CA GLY A 262 5.78 18.29 -9.55
C GLY A 262 5.83 18.23 -11.09
N LEU A 263 5.71 17.05 -11.71
CA LEU A 263 5.79 16.89 -13.17
C LEU A 263 4.62 17.52 -13.92
N ASP A 264 3.49 17.75 -13.25
CA ASP A 264 2.27 18.32 -13.86
C ASP A 264 2.07 19.82 -13.58
N ASN A 265 2.75 20.38 -12.58
CA ASN A 265 2.45 21.70 -12.06
C ASN A 265 3.67 22.52 -11.59
N GLY A 266 4.85 22.14 -12.07
CA GLY A 266 6.12 22.85 -11.83
C GLY A 266 6.97 22.14 -10.78
N PRO A 267 8.24 22.57 -10.59
CA PRO A 267 9.27 21.79 -9.88
C PRO A 267 9.05 21.64 -8.36
N THR A 268 7.86 21.97 -7.87
CA THR A 268 7.51 21.84 -6.45
C THR A 268 6.83 20.50 -6.22
N HIS A 269 7.37 19.71 -5.31
CA HIS A 269 6.74 18.46 -4.92
C HIS A 269 5.53 18.72 -4.02
N HIS A 270 4.55 17.83 -4.07
CA HIS A 270 3.26 18.01 -3.41
C HIS A 270 3.00 17.00 -2.30
N THR A 271 2.22 17.43 -1.32
CA THR A 271 1.80 16.55 -0.23
C THR A 271 0.95 15.41 -0.76
N MET A 272 0.95 14.26 -0.08
CA MET A 272 0.14 13.11 -0.51
C MET A 272 -1.35 13.48 -0.57
N LYS A 273 -1.81 14.32 0.36
CA LYS A 273 -3.16 14.90 0.35
C LYS A 273 -3.46 15.67 -0.95
N GLN A 274 -2.57 16.60 -1.32
CA GLN A 274 -2.76 17.40 -2.54
C GLN A 274 -2.72 16.53 -3.80
N SER A 275 -1.82 15.55 -3.84
CA SER A 275 -1.72 14.60 -4.95
C SER A 275 -2.98 13.74 -5.08
N LEU A 276 -3.56 13.30 -3.96
CA LEU A 276 -4.86 12.61 -3.92
C LEU A 276 -6.01 13.49 -4.42
N ASP A 277 -6.05 14.77 -4.01
CA ASP A 277 -7.08 15.70 -4.48
C ASP A 277 -6.96 15.96 -5.99
N TYR A 278 -5.73 16.18 -6.47
CA TYR A 278 -5.45 16.39 -7.88
C TYR A 278 -5.87 15.19 -8.73
N VAL A 279 -5.34 14.00 -8.46
CA VAL A 279 -5.64 12.79 -9.26
C VAL A 279 -7.14 12.50 -9.27
N THR A 280 -7.81 12.68 -8.12
CA THR A 280 -9.24 12.42 -8.03
C THR A 280 -10.02 13.36 -8.94
N SER A 281 -9.69 14.66 -8.95
CA SER A 281 -10.30 15.61 -9.89
C SER A 281 -10.02 15.28 -11.36
N LYS A 282 -8.82 14.74 -11.66
CA LYS A 282 -8.42 14.38 -13.02
C LYS A 282 -9.19 13.20 -13.57
N ILE A 283 -9.44 12.19 -12.74
CA ILE A 283 -10.00 10.93 -13.23
C ILE A 283 -11.48 10.72 -12.90
N LEU A 284 -12.04 11.47 -11.93
CA LEU A 284 -13.47 11.44 -11.60
C LEU A 284 -14.21 12.71 -12.05
N GLY A 285 -13.48 13.74 -12.46
CA GLY A 285 -14.01 14.96 -13.05
C GLY A 285 -13.87 16.20 -12.16
N PRO A 286 -14.06 17.39 -12.77
CA PRO A 286 -13.95 18.67 -12.07
C PRO A 286 -14.98 18.75 -10.95
N GLY A 287 -14.54 19.14 -9.75
CA GLY A 287 -15.38 19.22 -8.55
C GLY A 287 -15.20 18.07 -7.55
N TYR A 288 -14.52 17.01 -7.95
CA TYR A 288 -14.09 15.97 -7.00
C TYR A 288 -12.75 16.31 -6.34
N THR A 289 -12.70 16.06 -5.04
CA THR A 289 -11.49 15.94 -4.21
C THR A 289 -11.44 14.52 -3.71
N PHE A 290 -10.30 14.06 -3.16
CA PHE A 290 -10.27 12.71 -2.62
C PHE A 290 -11.32 12.55 -1.51
N GLY A 291 -11.38 13.50 -0.57
CA GLY A 291 -12.30 13.47 0.57
C GLY A 291 -13.80 13.45 0.24
N ASN A 292 -14.22 13.93 -0.92
CA ASN A 292 -15.63 13.87 -1.35
C ASN A 292 -15.90 12.77 -2.41
N SER A 293 -14.89 11.97 -2.76
CA SER A 293 -15.03 10.93 -3.79
C SER A 293 -15.56 9.62 -3.23
N LYS A 294 -16.02 8.74 -4.14
CA LYS A 294 -16.33 7.35 -3.83
C LYS A 294 -15.11 6.57 -3.33
N LEU A 295 -13.89 6.97 -3.70
CA LEU A 295 -12.67 6.27 -3.30
C LEU A 295 -12.39 6.47 -1.80
N TYR A 296 -12.61 7.67 -1.28
CA TYR A 296 -12.46 7.95 0.16
C TYR A 296 -13.65 7.48 0.98
N ASN A 297 -14.86 7.85 0.53
CA ASN A 297 -16.08 7.54 1.29
C ASN A 297 -16.37 6.04 1.28
N GLY A 298 -16.13 5.39 0.13
CA GLY A 298 -16.36 3.98 -0.10
C GLY A 298 -17.61 3.70 -0.92
N TYR A 299 -17.67 2.51 -1.49
CA TYR A 299 -18.77 2.05 -2.33
C TYR A 299 -18.91 0.54 -2.26
N TRP A 300 -20.13 0.05 -2.49
CA TRP A 300 -20.41 -1.38 -2.56
C TRP A 300 -19.99 -1.94 -3.92
N VAL A 301 -19.22 -3.02 -3.91
CA VAL A 301 -18.78 -3.77 -5.09
C VAL A 301 -19.26 -5.20 -4.96
N GLN A 302 -19.95 -5.69 -5.99
CA GLN A 302 -20.24 -7.11 -6.11
C GLN A 302 -19.01 -7.81 -6.66
N VAL A 303 -18.42 -8.69 -5.86
CA VAL A 303 -17.30 -9.53 -6.25
C VAL A 303 -17.85 -10.90 -6.60
N THR A 304 -17.35 -11.48 -7.69
CA THR A 304 -17.67 -12.83 -8.15
C THR A 304 -16.38 -13.60 -8.32
N GLY A 305 -16.30 -14.83 -7.78
CA GLY A 305 -15.10 -15.66 -7.87
C GLY A 305 -14.79 -16.44 -6.59
N ASP A 306 -13.70 -17.21 -6.63
CA ASP A 306 -13.33 -18.17 -5.60
C ASP A 306 -13.07 -17.50 -4.25
N GLY A 307 -13.96 -17.76 -3.27
CA GLY A 307 -13.77 -17.39 -1.88
C GLY A 307 -14.09 -15.93 -1.49
N MET A 308 -14.37 -15.05 -2.45
CA MET A 308 -14.70 -13.63 -2.19
C MET A 308 -16.09 -13.21 -2.70
N THR A 309 -16.95 -14.16 -3.08
CA THR A 309 -18.25 -13.84 -3.69
C THR A 309 -19.18 -13.08 -2.72
N GLY A 310 -19.74 -11.96 -3.18
CA GLY A 310 -20.74 -11.17 -2.45
C GLY A 310 -20.51 -9.66 -2.59
N TRP A 311 -21.31 -8.86 -1.88
CA TRP A 311 -21.17 -7.40 -1.85
C TRP A 311 -20.17 -6.99 -0.78
N TRP A 312 -19.14 -6.26 -1.18
CA TRP A 312 -18.09 -5.72 -0.31
C TRP A 312 -18.15 -4.21 -0.28
N TYR A 313 -18.02 -3.61 0.90
CA TYR A 313 -17.84 -2.17 1.00
C TYR A 313 -16.35 -1.85 0.89
N CYS A 314 -15.97 -1.22 -0.21
CA CYS A 314 -14.59 -0.98 -0.57
C CYS A 314 -14.25 0.50 -0.45
N ARG A 315 -13.07 0.84 0.08
CA ARG A 315 -12.56 2.22 0.08
C ARG A 315 -11.04 2.28 0.20
N MET A 316 -10.47 3.35 -0.32
CA MET A 316 -9.08 3.69 -0.13
C MET A 316 -8.89 4.36 1.25
N ARG A 317 -7.84 3.97 1.96
CA ARG A 317 -7.45 4.50 3.26
C ARG A 317 -6.10 5.20 3.15
N VAL A 318 -5.96 6.26 3.93
CA VAL A 318 -4.70 6.98 4.12
C VAL A 318 -4.37 6.88 5.61
N PHE A 319 -3.29 6.18 5.93
CA PHE A 319 -2.76 6.03 7.27
C PHE A 319 -1.52 6.89 7.46
N GLY A 320 -1.36 7.43 8.66
CA GLY A 320 -0.19 8.22 9.02
C GLY A 320 -0.32 9.70 8.65
N ASN A 321 0.72 10.24 8.03
CA ASN A 321 0.83 11.66 7.74
C ASN A 321 0.60 11.95 6.25
N GLY A 322 -0.64 12.29 5.85
CA GLY A 322 -0.95 12.71 4.49
C GLY A 322 -0.33 14.04 4.05
N ASN A 323 0.29 14.79 4.97
CA ASN A 323 1.01 16.02 4.64
C ASN A 323 2.46 15.77 4.20
N ILE A 324 2.98 14.53 4.24
CA ILE A 324 4.33 14.28 3.72
C ILE A 324 4.40 14.56 2.23
N VAL A 325 5.58 14.98 1.77
CA VAL A 325 5.92 15.26 0.38
C VAL A 325 6.99 14.26 -0.04
N LEU A 326 6.91 13.73 -1.27
CA LEU A 326 7.99 12.90 -1.81
C LEU A 326 9.24 13.78 -2.00
N PRO A 327 10.44 13.30 -1.69
CA PRO A 327 11.68 14.10 -1.77
C PRO A 327 11.97 14.62 -3.16
#